data_AF-A0A0N4XBD1-F1
#
_entry.id   AF-A0A0N4XBD1-F1
#
_cell.length_a   1.000
_cell.length_b   1.000
_cell.length_c   1.000
_cell.angle_alpha   90.00
_cell.angle_beta   90.00
_cell.angle_gamma   90.00
#
_symmetry.space_group_name_H-M   'P 1'
#
loop_
_entity.id
_entity.type
_entity.pdbx_description
1 polymer ?
#
loop_
_entity_poly.entity_id
_entity_poly.type
_entity_poly.pdbx_seq_one_letter_code
_entity_poly.pdbx_strand_id
1 'polypeptide(L)'
;MGMEFELPQSRAIPIPAENVRILESPSDFYQFLLERSRLAKRRITLSTLYLGHGSLEQALVDAINTNLNQNKELQVSILLDCLRGTRDERKGKSSTALLKGIADRASVYLFHTPKLAGLVKRLLPERTNEIVGLQHMKLYIFDDTVLVSGANLSDSYFVDRQDRYVAFEDNKELAD
;
A
#
# COMPACT_ATOMS: atom_id res chain seq x y z
N MET A 1 -7.81 12.93 -41.60
CA MET A 1 -7.63 14.12 -40.76
C MET A 1 -7.40 13.62 -39.34
N GLY A 2 -6.13 13.43 -38.97
CA GLY A 2 -5.78 12.93 -37.65
C GLY A 2 -5.93 14.06 -36.65
N MET A 3 -6.71 13.85 -35.60
CA MET A 3 -6.74 14.77 -34.46
C MET A 3 -5.40 14.64 -33.74
N GLU A 4 -4.57 15.66 -33.89
CA GLU A 4 -3.38 15.87 -33.09
C GLU A 4 -3.85 16.24 -31.68
N PHE A 5 -3.76 15.28 -30.75
CA PHE A 5 -4.03 15.55 -29.34
C PHE A 5 -2.86 16.38 -28.82
N GLU A 6 -3.03 17.70 -28.73
CA GLU A 6 -2.17 18.53 -27.90
C GLU A 6 -2.31 18.05 -26.45
N LEU A 7 -1.29 17.32 -25.97
CA LEU A 7 -1.20 16.99 -24.56
C LEU A 7 -1.12 18.31 -23.79
N PRO A 8 -1.93 18.51 -22.73
CA PRO A 8 -1.84 19.71 -21.92
C PRO A 8 -0.40 19.90 -21.42
N GLN A 9 0.07 21.14 -21.29
CA GLN A 9 1.34 21.44 -20.60
C GLN A 9 1.24 21.02 -19.13
N SER A 10 1.35 19.72 -18.87
CA SER A 10 1.41 19.14 -17.54
C SER A 10 2.86 19.11 -17.08
N ARG A 11 3.07 19.41 -15.79
CA ARG A 11 4.34 19.08 -15.15
C ARG A 11 4.52 17.56 -15.22
N ALA A 12 5.71 17.12 -15.62
CA ALA A 12 6.07 15.72 -15.71
C ALA A 12 7.37 15.48 -14.95
N ILE A 13 7.50 14.29 -14.37
CA ILE A 13 8.75 13.79 -13.79
C ILE A 13 9.34 12.86 -14.85
N PRO A 14 10.56 13.12 -15.34
CA PRO A 14 11.20 12.25 -16.33
C PRO A 14 11.60 10.92 -15.70
N ILE A 15 11.31 9.82 -16.40
CA ILE A 15 11.66 8.46 -15.98
C ILE A 15 12.27 7.72 -17.18
N PRO A 16 13.49 7.18 -17.07
CA PRO A 16 14.05 6.31 -18.11
C PRO A 16 13.17 5.09 -18.36
N ALA A 17 13.01 4.68 -19.61
CA ALA A 17 12.12 3.56 -19.96
C ALA A 17 12.59 2.24 -19.33
N GLU A 18 13.90 2.06 -19.21
CA GLU A 18 14.55 0.92 -18.55
C GLU A 18 14.23 0.82 -17.04
N ASN A 19 13.83 1.93 -16.42
CA ASN A 19 13.45 2.00 -15.01
C ASN A 19 11.94 1.77 -14.79
N VAL A 20 11.17 1.54 -15.86
CA VAL A 20 9.75 1.22 -15.77
C VAL A 20 9.58 -0.28 -15.93
N ARG A 21 9.09 -0.94 -14.87
CA ARG A 21 8.85 -2.37 -14.86
C ARG A 21 7.36 -2.67 -14.64
N ILE A 22 6.78 -3.44 -15.55
CA ILE A 22 5.42 -3.97 -15.40
C ILE A 22 5.54 -5.35 -14.75
N LEU A 23 4.81 -5.58 -13.66
CA LEU A 23 4.70 -6.93 -13.07
C LEU A 23 3.48 -7.61 -13.67
N GLU A 24 3.61 -8.88 -14.08
CA GLU A 24 2.59 -9.53 -14.91
C GLU A 24 1.58 -10.33 -14.08
N SER A 25 1.97 -10.83 -12.90
CA SER A 25 1.15 -11.72 -12.09
C SER A 25 1.01 -11.29 -10.62
N PRO A 26 -0.02 -11.79 -9.90
CA PRO A 26 -0.14 -11.65 -8.45
C PRO A 26 1.10 -12.12 -7.69
N SER A 27 1.71 -13.22 -8.15
CA SER A 27 2.93 -13.76 -7.55
C SER A 27 4.13 -12.83 -7.76
N ASP A 28 4.29 -12.22 -8.93
CA ASP A 28 5.34 -11.22 -9.17
C ASP A 28 5.16 -10.00 -8.26
N PHE A 29 3.93 -9.52 -8.10
CA PHE A 29 3.59 -8.44 -7.17
C PHE A 29 3.98 -8.79 -5.74
N TYR A 30 3.63 -9.98 -5.26
CA TYR A 30 3.95 -10.41 -3.92
C TYR A 30 5.47 -10.58 -3.70
N GLN A 31 6.17 -11.22 -4.64
CA GLN A 31 7.62 -11.40 -4.55
C GLN A 31 8.36 -10.06 -4.59
N PHE A 32 7.91 -9.12 -5.43
CA PHE A 32 8.45 -7.77 -5.49
C PHE A 32 8.31 -7.06 -4.13
N LEU A 33 7.13 -7.12 -3.50
CA LEU A 33 6.92 -6.54 -2.18
C LEU A 33 7.86 -7.15 -1.13
N LEU A 34 8.03 -8.48 -1.12
CA LEU A 34 8.93 -9.16 -0.19
C LEU A 34 10.39 -8.78 -0.40
N GLU A 35 10.86 -8.81 -1.65
CA GLU A 35 12.22 -8.45 -2.02
C GLU A 35 12.53 -7.00 -1.61
N ARG A 36 11.70 -6.05 -2.04
CA ARG A 36 11.89 -4.63 -1.74
C ARG A 36 11.78 -4.34 -0.24
N SER A 37 10.89 -5.03 0.48
CA SER A 37 10.79 -4.92 1.95
C SER A 37 12.05 -5.40 2.67
N ARG A 38 12.79 -6.38 2.13
CA ARG A 38 14.05 -6.87 2.70
C ARG A 38 15.25 -5.99 2.35
N LEU A 39 15.24 -5.41 1.15
CA LEU A 39 16.39 -4.65 0.63
C LEU A 39 16.39 -3.18 1.02
N ALA A 40 15.21 -2.58 1.26
CA ALA A 40 15.09 -1.15 1.57
C ALA A 40 15.98 -0.73 2.76
N LYS A 41 16.64 0.42 2.64
CA LYS A 41 17.59 0.92 3.64
C LYS A 41 17.15 2.20 4.33
N ARG A 42 16.37 3.05 3.64
CA ARG A 42 15.99 4.37 4.13
C ARG A 42 14.50 4.45 4.45
N ARG A 43 13.62 4.02 3.53
CA ARG A 43 12.17 4.10 3.74
C ARG A 43 11.40 2.93 3.15
N ILE A 44 10.33 2.54 3.85
CA ILE A 44 9.21 1.77 3.32
C ILE A 44 7.94 2.57 3.60
N THR A 45 7.20 2.97 2.58
CA THR A 45 5.89 3.61 2.74
C THR A 45 4.83 2.80 2.02
N LEU A 46 3.83 2.32 2.75
CA LEU A 46 2.74 1.53 2.18
C LEU A 46 1.43 2.28 2.35
N SER A 47 0.82 2.71 1.26
CA SER A 47 -0.56 3.20 1.24
C SER A 47 -1.43 2.13 0.61
N THR A 48 -2.44 1.63 1.33
CA THR A 48 -3.37 0.59 0.83
C THR A 48 -4.72 0.74 1.53
N LEU A 49 -5.80 0.21 0.94
CA LEU A 49 -7.12 0.27 1.59
C LEU A 49 -7.11 -0.53 2.90
N TYR A 50 -6.52 -1.73 2.85
CA TYR A 50 -6.30 -2.59 3.99
C TYR A 50 -5.09 -3.48 3.74
N LEU A 51 -4.62 -4.10 4.81
CA LEU A 51 -3.69 -5.23 4.82
C LEU A 51 -4.41 -6.44 5.43
N GLY A 52 -4.46 -7.56 4.73
CA GLY A 52 -5.12 -8.78 5.19
C GLY A 52 -4.45 -9.37 6.43
N HIS A 53 -4.91 -10.54 6.86
CA HIS A 53 -4.42 -11.17 8.11
C HIS A 53 -4.09 -12.66 7.92
N GLY A 54 -3.84 -13.07 6.67
CA GLY A 54 -3.42 -14.41 6.30
C GLY A 54 -1.92 -14.62 6.49
N SER A 55 -1.44 -15.77 6.02
CA SER A 55 -0.04 -16.16 6.19
C SER A 55 0.90 -15.37 5.29
N LEU A 56 0.48 -14.96 4.09
CA LEU A 56 1.33 -14.20 3.18
C LEU A 56 1.48 -12.74 3.63
N GLU A 57 0.42 -12.13 4.18
CA GLU A 57 0.50 -10.80 4.78
C GLU A 57 1.37 -10.81 6.04
N GLN A 58 1.26 -11.86 6.86
CA GLN A 58 2.14 -12.05 8.01
C GLN A 58 3.61 -12.14 7.57
N ALA A 59 3.90 -12.96 6.55
CA ALA A 59 5.27 -13.08 6.02
C ALA A 59 5.81 -11.77 5.44
N LEU A 60 4.95 -10.94 4.84
CA LEU A 60 5.34 -9.59 4.39
C LEU A 60 5.71 -8.68 5.57
N VAL A 61 4.89 -8.68 6.63
CA VAL A 61 5.18 -7.89 7.83
C VAL A 61 6.40 -8.41 8.58
N ASP A 62 6.61 -9.72 8.61
CA ASP A 62 7.82 -10.31 9.19
C ASP A 62 9.08 -9.93 8.42
N ALA A 63 9.00 -9.82 7.09
CA ALA A 63 10.10 -9.33 6.26
C ALA A 63 10.45 -7.87 6.59
N ILE A 64 9.43 -7.00 6.73
CA ILE A 64 9.59 -5.60 7.14
C ILE A 64 10.18 -5.53 8.56
N ASN A 65 9.64 -6.31 9.51
CA ASN A 65 10.12 -6.35 10.89
C ASN A 65 11.58 -6.78 10.98
N THR A 66 11.94 -7.83 10.23
CA THR A 66 13.32 -8.31 10.14
C THR A 66 14.26 -7.19 9.66
N ASN A 67 13.84 -6.46 8.63
CA ASN A 67 14.62 -5.35 8.09
C ASN A 67 14.73 -4.18 9.10
N LEU A 68 13.63 -3.78 9.74
CA LEU A 68 13.60 -2.76 10.81
C LEU A 68 14.57 -3.09 11.96
N ASN A 69 14.71 -4.37 12.30
CA ASN A 69 15.62 -4.82 13.34
C ASN A 69 17.08 -4.73 12.92
N GLN A 70 17.39 -5.02 11.65
CA GLN A 70 18.73 -4.97 11.08
C GLN A 70 19.20 -3.54 10.73
N ASN A 71 18.29 -2.69 10.26
CA ASN A 71 18.60 -1.35 9.76
C ASN A 71 17.94 -0.31 10.67
N LYS A 72 18.71 0.28 11.60
CA LYS A 72 18.18 1.20 12.62
C LYS A 72 17.70 2.53 12.06
N GLU A 73 18.19 2.92 10.89
CA GLU A 73 17.81 4.15 10.18
C GLU A 73 16.58 3.98 9.29
N LEU A 74 16.13 2.74 9.06
CA LEU A 74 14.98 2.45 8.20
C LEU A 74 13.70 3.01 8.82
N GLN A 75 13.00 3.85 8.06
CA GLN A 75 11.70 4.40 8.44
C GLN A 75 10.58 3.65 7.74
N VAL A 76 9.59 3.19 8.51
CA VAL A 76 8.42 2.49 7.97
C VAL A 76 7.16 3.28 8.29
N SER A 77 6.40 3.62 7.25
CA SER A 77 5.11 4.30 7.36
C SER A 77 4.03 3.53 6.62
N ILE A 78 2.89 3.28 7.28
CA ILE A 78 1.80 2.51 6.71
C ILE A 78 0.51 3.31 6.85
N LEU A 79 -0.14 3.63 5.73
CA LEU A 79 -1.42 4.32 5.67
C LEU A 79 -2.51 3.36 5.21
N LEU A 80 -3.50 3.15 6.09
CA LEU A 80 -4.68 2.33 5.83
C LEU A 80 -5.95 3.18 5.87
N ASP A 81 -7.04 2.70 5.27
CA ASP A 81 -8.37 3.23 5.57
C ASP A 81 -8.80 2.79 6.97
N CYS A 82 -9.32 3.71 7.79
CA CYS A 82 -9.68 3.43 9.18
C CYS A 82 -10.74 2.33 9.31
N LEU A 83 -11.78 2.36 8.49
CA LEU A 83 -12.89 1.39 8.58
C LEU A 83 -12.47 0.01 8.10
N ARG A 84 -11.66 -0.05 7.03
CA ARG A 84 -11.18 -1.32 6.49
C ARG A 84 -10.03 -1.90 7.29
N GLY A 85 -9.11 -1.06 7.77
CA GLY A 85 -7.96 -1.46 8.56
C GLY A 85 -8.30 -1.97 9.96
N THR A 86 -9.42 -1.52 10.54
CA THR A 86 -9.93 -1.96 11.86
C THR A 86 -11.08 -2.97 11.77
N ARG A 87 -11.44 -3.42 10.57
CA ARG A 87 -12.48 -4.43 10.39
C ARG A 87 -12.09 -5.72 11.10
N ASP A 88 -13.05 -6.31 11.83
CA ASP A 88 -12.85 -7.51 12.65
C ASP A 88 -11.79 -7.38 13.78
N GLU A 89 -11.43 -6.15 14.19
CA GLU A 89 -10.48 -5.89 15.29
C GLU A 89 -10.89 -6.55 16.62
N ARG A 90 -12.21 -6.59 16.91
CA ARG A 90 -12.74 -7.28 18.11
C ARG A 90 -12.46 -8.79 18.15
N LYS A 91 -12.14 -9.39 17.00
CA LYS A 91 -11.75 -10.81 16.87
C LYS A 91 -10.23 -10.99 16.78
N GLY A 92 -9.46 -9.91 16.90
CA GLY A 92 -8.00 -9.92 16.73
C GLY A 92 -7.54 -10.19 15.30
N LYS A 93 -8.42 -10.04 14.30
CA LYS A 93 -8.17 -10.37 12.89
C LYS A 93 -8.34 -9.15 11.99
N SER A 94 -7.62 -8.07 12.31
CA SER A 94 -7.63 -6.82 11.54
C SER A 94 -6.22 -6.50 11.02
N SER A 95 -6.13 -5.56 10.07
CA SER A 95 -4.82 -5.02 9.64
C SER A 95 -4.04 -4.45 10.82
N THR A 96 -4.73 -3.72 11.71
CA THR A 96 -4.11 -3.13 12.91
C THR A 96 -3.58 -4.19 13.87
N ALA A 97 -4.27 -5.33 14.00
CA ALA A 97 -3.83 -6.42 14.86
C ALA A 97 -2.54 -7.06 14.34
N LEU A 98 -2.44 -7.30 13.02
CA LEU A 98 -1.24 -7.88 12.41
C LEU A 98 -0.05 -6.92 12.48
N LEU A 99 -0.28 -5.62 12.25
CA LEU A 99 0.76 -4.59 12.31
C LEU A 99 1.24 -4.26 13.74
N LYS A 100 0.55 -4.75 14.78
CA LYS A 100 0.93 -4.50 16.18
C LYS A 100 2.37 -4.93 16.48
N GLY A 101 2.87 -5.98 15.82
CA GLY A 101 4.22 -6.51 16.01
C GLY A 101 5.35 -5.59 15.53
N ILE A 102 5.04 -4.57 14.73
CA ILE A 102 6.03 -3.59 14.22
C ILE A 102 5.72 -2.15 14.66
N ALA A 103 4.64 -1.94 15.42
CA ALA A 103 4.13 -0.60 15.73
C ALA A 103 5.04 0.21 16.67
N ASP A 104 6.02 -0.43 17.31
CA ASP A 104 7.07 0.23 18.10
C ASP A 104 8.17 0.86 17.21
N ARG A 105 8.32 0.37 15.98
CA ARG A 105 9.37 0.74 15.02
C ARG A 105 8.83 1.28 13.69
N ALA A 106 7.52 1.26 13.50
CA ALA A 106 6.82 1.75 12.32
C ALA A 106 5.68 2.69 12.71
N SER A 107 5.42 3.70 11.88
CA SER A 107 4.27 4.59 12.04
C SER A 107 3.07 4.04 11.26
N VAL A 108 1.98 3.75 11.96
CA VAL A 108 0.72 3.28 11.35
C VAL A 108 -0.34 4.39 11.44
N TYR A 109 -0.82 4.81 10.28
CA TYR A 109 -1.82 5.86 10.11
C TYR A 109 -3.13 5.26 9.61
N LEU A 110 -4.25 5.75 10.16
CA LEU A 110 -5.59 5.37 9.73
C LEU A 110 -6.30 6.59 9.15
N PHE A 111 -6.48 6.61 7.84
CA PHE A 111 -7.22 7.66 7.16
C PHE A 111 -8.71 7.56 7.54
N HIS A 112 -9.26 8.65 8.06
CA HIS A 112 -10.66 8.73 8.44
C HIS A 112 -11.41 9.63 7.47
N THR A 113 -12.30 9.05 6.66
CA THR A 113 -13.15 9.81 5.74
C THR A 113 -14.03 10.80 6.52
N PRO A 114 -13.91 12.12 6.27
CA PRO A 114 -14.61 13.15 7.06
C PRO A 114 -16.14 13.04 7.06
N LYS A 115 -16.73 12.47 6.00
CA LYS A 115 -18.18 12.29 5.85
C LYS A 115 -18.78 11.18 6.74
N LEU A 116 -17.95 10.44 7.47
CA LEU A 116 -18.32 9.33 8.36
C LEU A 116 -18.13 9.65 9.86
N ALA A 117 -18.22 10.92 10.24
CA ALA A 117 -18.14 11.37 11.63
C ALA A 117 -19.53 11.46 12.32
N GLY A 118 -19.60 11.16 13.62
CA GLY A 118 -20.78 11.42 14.48
C GLY A 118 -21.93 10.40 14.37
N LEU A 119 -23.15 10.86 14.64
CA LEU A 119 -24.41 10.06 14.69
C LEU A 119 -24.66 9.22 13.42
N VAL A 120 -24.14 9.66 12.27
CA VAL A 120 -24.26 8.99 10.97
C VAL A 120 -23.63 7.59 10.98
N LYS A 121 -22.50 7.40 11.68
CA LYS A 121 -21.84 6.07 11.83
C LYS A 121 -22.68 5.06 12.62
N ARG A 122 -23.56 5.53 13.53
CA ARG A 122 -24.41 4.66 14.37
C ARG A 122 -25.70 4.23 13.66
N LEU A 123 -26.12 4.98 12.65
CA LEU A 123 -27.36 4.77 11.89
C LEU A 123 -27.14 4.07 10.54
N LEU A 124 -25.93 4.16 9.97
CA LEU A 124 -25.61 3.52 8.69
C LEU A 124 -25.18 2.05 8.89
N PRO A 125 -25.81 1.08 8.19
CA PRO A 125 -25.32 -0.29 8.11
C PRO A 125 -23.88 -0.37 7.59
N GLU A 126 -23.12 -1.38 8.01
CA GLU A 126 -21.70 -1.55 7.60
C GLU A 126 -21.49 -1.51 6.07
N ARG A 127 -22.49 -1.96 5.29
CA ARG A 127 -22.44 -2.00 3.82
C ARG A 127 -22.59 -0.62 3.16
N THR A 128 -23.22 0.36 3.81
CA THR A 128 -23.41 1.70 3.22
C THR A 128 -22.24 2.64 3.49
N ASN A 129 -21.33 2.29 4.41
CA ASN A 129 -20.09 3.05 4.65
C ASN A 129 -19.17 3.06 3.42
N GLU A 130 -19.21 2.04 2.57
CA GLU A 130 -18.43 1.99 1.33
C GLU A 130 -18.86 3.06 0.32
N ILE A 131 -20.11 3.52 0.38
CA ILE A 131 -20.69 4.53 -0.52
C ILE A 131 -20.27 5.96 -0.14
N VAL A 132 -19.90 6.17 1.13
CA VAL A 132 -19.61 7.51 1.67
C VAL A 132 -18.17 7.98 1.36
N GLY A 133 -17.31 7.05 0.91
CA GLY A 133 -15.97 7.31 0.41
C GLY A 133 -14.88 6.61 1.24
N LEU A 134 -14.00 5.87 0.57
CA LEU A 134 -12.84 5.21 1.18
C LEU A 134 -11.54 5.78 0.58
N GLN A 135 -10.44 5.62 1.29
CA GLN A 135 -9.12 5.83 0.71
C GLN A 135 -8.81 4.69 -0.29
N HIS A 136 -8.52 5.02 -1.55
CA HIS A 136 -8.29 4.02 -2.61
C HIS A 136 -6.87 4.03 -3.18
N MET A 137 -5.91 4.74 -2.58
CA MET A 137 -4.51 4.70 -3.06
C MET A 137 -3.90 3.32 -2.77
N LYS A 138 -3.10 2.81 -3.72
CA LYS A 138 -2.22 1.65 -3.55
C LYS A 138 -0.86 2.04 -4.12
N LEU A 139 -0.08 2.65 -3.24
CA LEU A 139 1.25 3.19 -3.53
C LEU A 139 2.21 2.56 -2.53
N TYR A 140 3.24 1.92 -3.04
CA TYR A 140 4.24 1.24 -2.23
C TYR A 140 5.62 1.78 -2.59
N ILE A 141 6.24 2.49 -1.66
CA ILE A 141 7.52 3.16 -1.87
C ILE A 141 8.58 2.41 -1.07
N PHE A 142 9.66 2.05 -1.73
CA PHE A 142 10.83 1.41 -1.14
C PHE A 142 12.05 2.19 -1.60
N ASP A 143 12.62 3.01 -0.71
CA ASP A 143 13.69 3.95 -1.05
C ASP A 143 13.33 4.86 -2.25
N ASP A 144 13.98 4.65 -3.41
CA ASP A 144 13.73 5.41 -4.65
C ASP A 144 12.90 4.63 -5.67
N THR A 145 12.24 3.55 -5.23
CA THR A 145 11.32 2.75 -6.04
C THR A 145 9.88 3.03 -5.65
N VAL A 146 9.03 3.37 -6.62
CA VAL A 146 7.59 3.58 -6.45
C VAL A 146 6.82 2.52 -7.21
N LEU A 147 6.03 1.73 -6.50
CA LEU A 147 5.11 0.76 -7.08
C LEU A 147 3.67 1.29 -6.99
N VAL A 148 3.05 1.48 -8.14
CA VAL A 148 1.64 1.83 -8.28
C VAL A 148 0.86 0.56 -8.62
N SER A 149 -0.23 0.32 -7.91
CA SER A 149 -1.05 -0.88 -8.10
C SER A 149 -2.54 -0.59 -7.99
N GLY A 150 -3.41 -1.49 -8.46
CA GLY A 150 -4.82 -1.55 -8.05
C GLY A 150 -5.07 -2.55 -6.90
N ALA A 151 -4.13 -3.46 -6.66
CA ALA A 151 -4.24 -4.53 -5.68
C ALA A 151 -4.02 -4.05 -4.25
N ASN A 152 -4.82 -4.55 -3.30
CA ASN A 152 -4.54 -4.38 -1.87
C ASN A 152 -3.54 -5.44 -1.40
N LEU A 153 -3.02 -5.27 -0.18
CA LEU A 153 -2.11 -6.24 0.44
C LEU A 153 -2.92 -7.37 1.07
N SER A 154 -3.34 -8.37 0.29
CA SER A 154 -4.02 -9.55 0.83
C SER A 154 -3.78 -10.82 0.03
N ASP A 155 -3.92 -12.00 0.65
CA ASP A 155 -3.72 -13.33 0.06
C ASP A 155 -4.28 -13.46 -1.36
N SER A 156 -5.54 -13.07 -1.57
CA SER A 156 -6.16 -13.17 -2.91
C SER A 156 -5.41 -12.36 -3.98
N TYR A 157 -4.90 -11.17 -3.65
CA TYR A 157 -4.10 -10.32 -4.55
C TYR A 157 -2.64 -10.75 -4.68
N PHE A 158 -2.19 -11.68 -3.83
CA PHE A 158 -0.85 -12.26 -3.89
C PHE A 158 -0.80 -13.57 -4.69
N VAL A 159 -1.96 -14.22 -4.89
CA VAL A 159 -2.02 -15.55 -5.52
C VAL A 159 -2.93 -15.56 -6.75
N ASP A 160 -4.22 -15.24 -6.58
CA ASP A 160 -5.24 -15.61 -7.57
C ASP A 160 -5.87 -14.41 -8.30
N ARG A 161 -5.80 -13.22 -7.73
CA ARG A 161 -6.48 -12.01 -8.21
C ARG A 161 -5.49 -11.05 -8.85
N GLN A 162 -5.47 -11.08 -10.18
CA GLN A 162 -4.66 -10.18 -10.98
C GLN A 162 -5.21 -8.75 -10.98
N ASP A 163 -4.28 -7.81 -10.88
CA ASP A 163 -4.49 -6.38 -11.07
C ASP A 163 -3.35 -5.81 -11.94
N ARG A 164 -3.23 -4.49 -12.03
CA ARG A 164 -2.13 -3.81 -12.73
C ARG A 164 -1.09 -3.36 -11.73
N TYR A 165 0.18 -3.53 -12.09
CA TYR A 165 1.31 -3.21 -11.25
C TYR A 165 2.39 -2.53 -12.11
N VAL A 166 2.76 -1.30 -11.77
CA VAL A 166 3.82 -0.57 -12.45
C VAL A 166 4.82 -0.08 -11.41
N ALA A 167 6.03 -0.60 -11.48
CA ALA A 167 7.16 -0.16 -10.68
C ALA A 167 7.98 0.86 -11.48
N PHE A 168 8.28 1.97 -10.82
CA PHE A 168 9.21 3.00 -11.27
C PHE A 168 10.43 2.91 -10.35
N GLU A 169 11.53 2.38 -10.87
CA GLU A 169 12.74 2.05 -10.13
C GLU A 169 13.77 3.18 -10.25
N ASP A 170 14.63 3.32 -9.24
CA ASP A 170 15.74 4.29 -9.21
C ASP A 170 15.34 5.74 -9.59
N ASN A 171 14.17 6.20 -9.12
CA ASN A 171 13.68 7.55 -9.36
C ASN A 171 13.34 8.26 -8.03
N LYS A 172 14.33 8.98 -7.50
CA LYS A 172 14.20 9.72 -6.24
C LYS A 172 13.15 10.83 -6.32
N GLU A 173 13.08 11.54 -7.46
CA GLU A 173 12.17 12.68 -7.65
C GLU A 173 10.70 12.26 -7.61
N LEU A 174 10.36 11.07 -8.14
CA LEU A 174 9.02 10.51 -8.03
C LEU A 174 8.71 9.99 -6.62
N ALA A 175 9.71 9.50 -5.91
CA ALA A 175 9.54 8.85 -4.61
C ALA A 175 9.46 9.85 -3.42
N ASP A 176 9.93 11.08 -3.60
CA ASP A 176 9.90 12.18 -2.61
C ASP A 176 8.62 13.02 -2.68
#